data_AF-A0A9D1F1M0-F1
#
_entry.id   AF-A0A9D1F1M0-F1
#
_cell.length_a   1.000
_cell.length_b   1.000
_cell.length_c   1.000
_cell.angle_alpha   90.00
_cell.angle_beta   90.00
_cell.angle_gamma   90.00
#
_symmetry.space_group_name_H-M   'P 1'
#
loop_
_entity.id
_entity.type
_entity.pdbx_description
1 polymer ?
#
loop_
_entity_poly.entity_id
_entity_poly.type
_entity_poly.pdbx_seq_one_letter_code
_entity_poly.pdbx_strand_id
1 'polypeptide(L)'
;MTASSDYARLCSLPSGSYYLLISSVKAGGKDKYNVKPENISFTITNSDWEGNASFEKLVKNCKEDGYFEANGKKWSCPFYPTPLTKAECEAQKNNLGISGCYEEPDYWAGAVKQCGGVQNMPTQADIAKIVSSIYKGNPNIEEYKDYNLTYENGTASSLGLPEPPFTLWTGEEYVGLAVYEGFWPTVVRWLTNGRTTQVIQAVCKNGL
;
A
#
# COMPACT_ATOMS: atom_id res chain seq x y z
N MET A 1 -32.18 -13.62 -10.12
CA MET A 1 -30.90 -13.86 -9.43
C MET A 1 -30.91 -13.07 -8.15
N THR A 2 -30.55 -13.69 -7.03
CA THR A 2 -30.41 -13.01 -5.74
C THR A 2 -28.96 -13.12 -5.32
N ALA A 3 -28.25 -12.00 -5.17
CA ALA A 3 -26.87 -11.99 -4.70
C ALA A 3 -26.81 -11.43 -3.26
N SER A 4 -26.03 -12.09 -2.41
CA SER A 4 -25.64 -11.67 -1.07
C SER A 4 -24.12 -11.54 -1.01
N SER A 5 -23.57 -11.14 0.14
CA SER A 5 -22.13 -11.10 0.37
C SER A 5 -21.45 -12.45 0.19
N ASP A 6 -22.17 -13.54 0.48
CA ASP A 6 -21.57 -14.88 0.64
C ASP A 6 -22.04 -15.88 -0.43
N TYR A 7 -23.06 -15.51 -1.23
CA TYR A 7 -23.60 -16.39 -2.27
C TYR A 7 -24.34 -15.62 -3.37
N ALA A 8 -24.40 -16.21 -4.56
CA ALA A 8 -25.32 -15.81 -5.62
C ALA A 8 -26.26 -16.98 -5.94
N ARG A 9 -27.56 -16.72 -5.92
CA ARG A 9 -28.61 -17.70 -6.23
C ARG A 9 -29.22 -17.40 -7.60
N LEU A 10 -29.05 -18.32 -8.54
CA LEU A 10 -29.78 -18.36 -9.79
C LEU A 10 -31.07 -19.15 -9.56
N CYS A 11 -32.23 -18.50 -9.64
CA CYS A 11 -33.53 -19.16 -9.48
C CYS A 11 -34.17 -19.39 -10.85
N SER A 12 -34.88 -20.51 -11.00
CA SER A 12 -35.81 -20.78 -12.12
C SER A 12 -35.16 -20.89 -13.51
N LEU A 13 -33.98 -21.50 -13.61
CA LEU A 13 -33.40 -21.82 -14.91
C LEU A 13 -34.05 -23.09 -15.50
N PRO A 14 -34.51 -23.08 -16.77
CA PRO A 14 -34.96 -24.29 -17.45
C PRO A 14 -33.79 -25.26 -17.69
N SER A 15 -34.08 -26.52 -17.97
CA SER A 15 -33.06 -27.51 -18.34
C SER A 15 -32.27 -27.04 -19.57
N GLY A 16 -30.95 -27.11 -19.50
CA GLY A 16 -30.07 -26.63 -20.58
C GLY A 16 -28.63 -26.43 -20.15
N SER A 17 -27.79 -26.03 -21.11
CA SER A 17 -26.37 -25.71 -20.89
C SER A 17 -26.18 -24.21 -20.73
N TYR A 18 -25.40 -23.81 -19.72
CA TYR A 18 -25.18 -22.42 -19.36
C TYR A 18 -23.69 -22.12 -19.20
N TYR A 19 -23.35 -20.85 -19.42
CA TYR A 19 -22.05 -20.27 -19.11
C TYR A 19 -22.27 -19.15 -18.10
N LEU A 20 -21.57 -19.23 -16.97
CA LEU A 20 -21.50 -18.17 -15.98
C LEU A 20 -20.15 -17.47 -16.12
N LEU A 21 -20.21 -16.18 -16.48
CA LEU A 21 -19.08 -15.27 -16.35
C LEU A 21 -19.15 -14.64 -14.97
N ILE A 22 -18.11 -14.84 -14.17
CA ILE A 22 -17.99 -14.21 -12.85
C ILE A 22 -16.93 -13.12 -12.97
N SER A 23 -17.34 -11.88 -12.78
CA SER A 23 -16.46 -10.73 -12.82
C SER A 23 -16.59 -9.86 -11.56
N SER A 24 -15.51 -9.18 -11.22
CA SER A 24 -15.50 -8.13 -10.20
C SER A 24 -16.35 -6.94 -10.68
N VAL A 25 -17.19 -6.39 -9.80
CA VAL A 25 -18.07 -5.25 -10.11
C VAL A 25 -17.28 -3.94 -10.29
N LYS A 26 -16.00 -3.90 -9.93
CA LYS A 26 -15.11 -2.75 -10.14
C LYS A 26 -14.16 -2.99 -11.32
N ALA A 27 -14.72 -3.16 -12.51
CA ALA A 27 -13.95 -3.19 -13.74
C ALA A 27 -13.14 -1.88 -13.91
N GLY A 28 -11.83 -1.99 -14.07
CA GLY A 28 -10.96 -0.86 -14.40
C GLY A 28 -9.54 -0.90 -13.83
N GLY A 29 -8.93 -2.07 -13.67
CA GLY A 29 -7.56 -2.19 -13.14
C GLY A 29 -7.44 -2.06 -11.61
N LYS A 30 -8.58 -2.07 -10.90
CA LYS A 30 -8.69 -1.93 -9.44
C LYS A 30 -9.40 -3.12 -8.79
N ASP A 31 -9.26 -4.30 -9.39
CA ASP A 31 -9.92 -5.51 -8.92
C ASP A 31 -9.35 -5.94 -7.57
N LYS A 32 -10.19 -5.89 -6.53
CA LYS A 32 -9.82 -6.29 -5.18
C LYS A 32 -9.68 -7.81 -5.02
N TYR A 33 -10.30 -8.58 -5.93
CA TYR A 33 -10.31 -10.04 -5.90
C TYR A 33 -10.08 -10.61 -7.31
N ASN A 34 -9.29 -11.68 -7.40
CA ASN A 34 -9.18 -12.50 -8.59
C ASN A 34 -10.18 -13.63 -8.49
N VAL A 35 -10.93 -13.89 -9.55
CA VAL A 35 -11.86 -15.01 -9.58
C VAL A 35 -11.21 -16.16 -10.32
N LYS A 36 -11.13 -17.33 -9.68
CA LYS A 36 -10.77 -18.57 -10.36
C LYS A 36 -11.75 -19.68 -9.98
N PRO A 37 -12.39 -20.33 -10.97
CA PRO A 37 -12.40 -20.04 -12.41
C PRO A 37 -13.26 -18.81 -12.79
N GLU A 38 -12.85 -18.05 -13.81
CA GLU A 38 -13.59 -16.90 -14.35
C GLU A 38 -14.83 -17.30 -15.16
N ASN A 39 -14.72 -18.44 -15.86
CA ASN A 39 -15.77 -19.01 -16.68
C ASN A 39 -16.12 -20.40 -16.15
N ILE A 40 -17.39 -20.60 -15.80
CA ILE A 40 -17.90 -21.90 -15.37
C ILE A 40 -18.98 -22.33 -16.35
N SER A 41 -18.80 -23.49 -16.97
CA SER A 41 -19.86 -24.15 -17.74
C SER A 41 -20.56 -25.18 -16.86
N PHE A 42 -21.88 -25.21 -16.95
CA PHE A 42 -22.69 -26.21 -16.26
C PHE A 42 -23.95 -26.56 -17.05
N THR A 43 -24.48 -27.74 -16.80
CA THR A 43 -25.71 -28.23 -17.42
C THR A 43 -26.71 -28.54 -16.32
N ILE A 44 -27.93 -28.00 -16.45
CA ILE A 44 -29.05 -28.33 -15.58
C ILE A 44 -29.87 -29.42 -16.27
N THR A 45 -29.75 -30.65 -15.78
CA THR A 45 -30.51 -31.81 -16.30
C THR A 45 -31.71 -32.16 -15.44
N ASN A 46 -31.61 -31.91 -14.13
CA ASN A 46 -32.68 -31.83 -13.13
C ASN A 46 -32.26 -30.75 -12.12
N SER A 47 -33.18 -30.27 -11.29
CA SER A 47 -33.15 -29.01 -10.50
C SER A 47 -31.92 -28.69 -9.64
N ASP A 48 -30.89 -29.52 -9.60
CA ASP A 48 -29.79 -29.42 -8.66
C ASP A 48 -28.43 -29.44 -9.39
N TRP A 49 -27.85 -28.25 -9.55
CA TRP A 49 -26.42 -28.07 -9.82
C TRP A 49 -25.81 -27.29 -8.66
N GLU A 50 -24.73 -27.81 -8.10
CA GLU A 50 -23.89 -27.11 -7.14
C GLU A 50 -22.51 -26.88 -7.76
N GLY A 51 -22.05 -25.63 -7.74
CA GLY A 51 -20.69 -25.25 -8.10
C GLY A 51 -20.20 -24.14 -7.19
N ASN A 52 -18.89 -24.11 -6.96
CA ASN A 52 -18.23 -23.08 -6.16
C ASN A 52 -17.22 -22.30 -7.02
N ALA A 53 -16.96 -21.05 -6.64
CA ALA A 53 -15.89 -20.23 -7.16
C ALA A 53 -15.13 -19.63 -5.97
N SER A 54 -13.80 -19.59 -6.07
CA SER A 54 -12.97 -18.96 -5.05
C SER A 54 -12.57 -17.54 -5.49
N PHE A 55 -12.68 -16.60 -4.56
CA PHE A 55 -12.21 -15.23 -4.72
C PHE A 55 -10.91 -15.07 -3.93
N GLU A 56 -9.79 -14.96 -4.64
CA GLU A 56 -8.50 -14.66 -4.00
C GLU A 56 -8.41 -13.16 -3.76
N LYS A 57 -8.23 -12.73 -2.52
CA LYS A 57 -8.00 -11.31 -2.19
C LYS A 57 -6.67 -10.87 -2.80
N LEU A 58 -6.74 -10.01 -3.81
CA LEU A 58 -5.57 -9.51 -4.53
C LEU A 58 -4.91 -8.33 -3.83
N VAL A 59 -5.70 -7.51 -3.14
CA VAL A 59 -5.22 -6.28 -2.50
C VAL A 59 -5.29 -6.44 -0.98
N LYS A 60 -4.14 -6.62 -0.35
CA LYS A 60 -3.99 -6.50 1.10
C LYS A 60 -3.82 -5.04 1.47
N ASN A 61 -4.62 -4.58 2.42
CA ASN A 61 -4.75 -3.17 2.78
C ASN A 61 -4.90 -2.98 4.29
N CYS A 62 -4.59 -1.77 4.71
CA CYS A 62 -4.53 -1.42 6.12
C CYS A 62 -5.81 -1.63 6.91
N LYS A 63 -6.97 -1.39 6.29
CA LYS A 63 -8.25 -1.44 6.99
C LYS A 63 -8.64 -2.87 7.35
N GLU A 64 -8.28 -3.82 6.50
CA GLU A 64 -8.70 -5.22 6.65
C GLU A 64 -7.61 -6.12 7.18
N ASP A 65 -6.35 -5.87 6.83
CA ASP A 65 -5.24 -6.78 7.13
C ASP A 65 -4.27 -6.22 8.18
N GLY A 66 -4.38 -4.92 8.52
CA GLY A 66 -3.43 -4.21 9.40
C GLY A 66 -2.08 -3.89 8.73
N TYR A 67 -1.96 -4.16 7.44
CA TYR A 67 -0.79 -3.88 6.61
C TYR A 67 -1.24 -3.75 5.15
N PHE A 68 -0.39 -3.20 4.28
CA PHE A 68 -0.64 -3.21 2.84
C PHE A 68 0.47 -3.91 2.07
N GLU A 69 0.16 -4.41 0.88
CA GLU A 69 1.16 -4.96 -0.03
C GLU A 69 1.28 -4.09 -1.29
N ALA A 70 2.51 -3.73 -1.62
CA ALA A 70 2.84 -3.02 -2.86
C ALA A 70 3.98 -3.77 -3.55
N ASN A 71 3.74 -4.19 -4.79
CA ASN A 71 4.67 -4.95 -5.64
C ASN A 71 5.33 -6.15 -4.92
N GLY A 72 4.51 -6.96 -4.23
CA GLY A 72 4.95 -8.16 -3.50
C GLY A 72 5.70 -7.91 -2.18
N LYS A 73 5.78 -6.67 -1.71
CA LYS A 73 6.34 -6.33 -0.39
C LYS A 73 5.26 -5.91 0.58
N LYS A 74 5.38 -6.38 1.82
CA LYS A 74 4.50 -6.05 2.95
C LYS A 74 4.97 -4.79 3.68
N TRP A 75 4.03 -3.90 3.99
CA TRP A 75 4.24 -2.61 4.62
C TRP A 75 3.29 -2.41 5.80
N SER A 76 3.76 -1.81 6.90
CA SER A 76 2.85 -1.33 7.94
C SER A 76 1.91 -0.27 7.37
N CYS A 77 0.84 0.01 8.10
CA CYS A 77 -0.01 1.13 7.78
C CYS A 77 0.68 2.47 7.98
N PRO A 78 0.31 3.50 7.19
CA PRO A 78 0.87 4.83 7.35
C PRO A 78 0.53 5.36 8.73
N PHE A 79 1.53 5.91 9.41
CA PHE A 79 1.36 6.53 10.72
C PHE A 79 2.10 7.85 10.77
N TYR A 80 1.65 8.74 11.65
CA TYR A 80 2.40 9.93 12.04
C TYR A 80 3.32 9.56 13.20
N PRO A 81 4.64 9.70 13.05
CA PRO A 81 5.58 9.29 14.09
C PRO A 81 5.40 10.07 15.38
N THR A 82 5.58 9.39 16.51
CA THR A 82 5.87 10.08 17.78
C THR A 82 7.35 10.44 17.79
N PRO A 83 7.74 11.72 17.91
CA PRO A 83 9.13 12.11 17.80
C PRO A 83 9.95 11.61 18.98
N LEU A 84 11.26 11.48 18.77
CA LEU A 84 12.21 11.32 19.86
C LEU A 84 12.73 12.67 20.35
N THR A 85 12.95 12.76 21.66
CA THR A 85 13.83 13.78 22.22
C THR A 85 15.28 13.50 21.83
N LYS A 86 16.14 14.52 21.94
CA LYS A 86 17.56 14.34 21.66
C LYS A 86 18.20 13.28 22.56
N ALA A 87 17.82 13.25 23.84
CA ALA A 87 18.32 12.28 24.82
C ALA A 87 17.89 10.84 24.47
N GLU A 88 16.63 10.63 24.09
CA GLU A 88 16.17 9.31 23.66
C GLU A 88 16.82 8.84 22.36
N CYS A 89 17.02 9.75 21.40
CA CYS A 89 17.76 9.46 20.18
C CYS A 89 19.18 9.03 20.51
N GLU A 90 19.94 9.80 21.30
CA GLU A 90 21.33 9.48 21.64
C GLU A 90 21.45 8.14 22.37
N ALA A 91 20.49 7.81 23.23
CA ALA A 91 20.45 6.53 23.94
C ALA A 91 20.22 5.31 23.02
N GLN A 92 19.56 5.49 21.88
CA GLN A 92 19.14 4.38 21.00
C GLN A 92 19.78 4.40 19.61
N LYS A 93 20.49 5.47 19.23
CA LYS A 93 20.93 5.71 17.84
C LYS A 93 21.69 4.54 17.23
N ASN A 94 22.61 3.93 17.97
CA ASN A 94 23.43 2.82 17.48
C ASN A 94 22.57 1.57 17.21
N ASN A 95 21.59 1.31 18.08
CA ASN A 95 20.67 0.17 17.94
C ASN A 95 19.69 0.38 16.78
N LEU A 96 19.32 1.64 16.53
CA LEU A 96 18.40 2.04 15.48
C LEU A 96 19.07 2.29 14.13
N GLY A 97 20.41 2.32 14.08
CA GLY A 97 21.18 2.64 12.87
C GLY A 97 21.14 4.11 12.47
N ILE A 98 20.86 5.02 13.41
CA ILE A 98 20.81 6.47 13.19
C ILE A 98 22.23 7.05 13.29
N SER A 99 22.67 7.81 12.29
CA SER A 99 24.01 8.42 12.20
C SER A 99 24.24 9.49 13.26
N GLY A 100 23.21 10.27 13.60
CA GLY A 100 23.30 11.34 14.58
C GLY A 100 21.96 11.88 15.02
N CYS A 101 21.98 12.56 16.17
CA CYS A 101 20.82 13.16 16.82
C CYS A 101 20.97 14.68 16.76
N TYR A 102 20.35 15.27 15.74
CA TYR A 102 20.59 16.66 15.36
C TYR A 102 19.51 17.63 15.84
N GLU A 103 18.29 17.13 15.99
CA GLU A 103 17.08 17.95 16.18
C GLU A 103 16.34 17.59 17.47
N GLU A 104 15.51 18.53 17.94
CA GLU A 104 14.56 18.30 19.02
C GLU A 104 13.31 19.17 18.79
N PRO A 105 12.12 18.57 18.52
CA PRO A 105 11.82 17.13 18.45
C PRO A 105 12.26 16.47 17.12
N ASP A 106 12.59 15.17 17.14
CA ASP A 106 13.04 14.40 15.97
C ASP A 106 12.00 13.35 15.53
N TYR A 107 11.13 13.73 14.60
CA TYR A 107 10.05 12.88 14.07
C TYR A 107 10.57 11.75 13.19
N TRP A 108 11.66 11.97 12.45
CA TRP A 108 12.27 10.90 11.66
C TRP A 108 12.88 9.83 12.57
N ALA A 109 13.60 10.21 13.63
CA ALA A 109 14.10 9.24 14.61
C ALA A 109 12.96 8.51 15.32
N GLY A 110 11.84 9.21 15.55
CA GLY A 110 10.58 8.63 16.00
C GLY A 110 10.06 7.53 15.08
N ALA A 111 10.05 7.80 13.77
CA ALA A 111 9.65 6.84 12.74
C ALA A 111 10.56 5.62 12.73
N VAL A 112 11.87 5.86 12.73
CA VAL A 112 12.91 4.82 12.79
C VAL A 112 12.73 3.94 14.02
N LYS A 113 12.50 4.51 15.20
CA LYS A 113 12.23 3.76 16.43
C LYS A 113 10.98 2.91 16.31
N GLN A 114 9.89 3.48 15.80
CA GLN A 114 8.65 2.74 15.63
C GLN A 114 8.78 1.60 14.63
N CYS A 115 9.62 1.74 13.59
CA CYS A 115 9.96 0.66 12.67
C CYS A 115 11.05 -0.31 13.18
N GLY A 116 11.65 -0.06 14.34
CA GLY A 116 12.70 -0.91 14.89
C GLY A 116 14.05 -0.77 14.18
N GLY A 117 14.31 0.37 13.54
CA GLY A 117 15.60 0.73 12.94
C GLY A 117 15.50 1.17 11.48
N VAL A 118 16.56 1.86 11.02
CA VAL A 118 16.66 2.45 9.67
C VAL A 118 16.50 1.38 8.59
N GLN A 119 17.04 0.19 8.81
CA GLN A 119 16.94 -0.95 7.89
C GLN A 119 15.48 -1.37 7.61
N ASN A 120 14.56 -1.08 8.53
CA ASN A 120 13.14 -1.38 8.42
C ASN A 120 12.32 -0.21 7.87
N MET A 121 12.92 0.96 7.63
CA MET A 121 12.28 2.05 6.90
C MET A 121 12.37 1.80 5.38
N PRO A 122 11.50 2.41 4.55
CA PRO A 122 11.55 2.27 3.09
C PRO A 122 12.85 2.84 2.53
N THR A 123 13.45 2.18 1.54
CA THR A 123 14.50 2.80 0.70
C THR A 123 13.87 3.56 -0.47
N GLN A 124 14.63 4.34 -1.21
CA GLN A 124 14.12 4.94 -2.46
C GLN A 124 13.66 3.89 -3.49
N ALA A 125 14.39 2.79 -3.69
CA ALA A 125 13.90 1.66 -4.49
C ALA A 125 12.56 1.08 -4.01
N ASP A 126 12.25 1.16 -2.71
CA ASP A 126 10.96 0.71 -2.19
C ASP A 126 9.84 1.73 -2.46
N ILE A 127 10.13 3.01 -2.29
CA ILE A 127 9.24 4.10 -2.69
C ILE A 127 8.87 3.98 -4.17
N ALA A 128 9.83 3.70 -5.04
CA ALA A 128 9.58 3.49 -6.48
C ALA A 128 8.51 2.40 -6.73
N LYS A 129 8.53 1.31 -5.94
CA LYS A 129 7.54 0.23 -6.03
C LYS A 129 6.15 0.65 -5.55
N ILE A 130 6.07 1.49 -4.52
CA ILE A 130 4.81 2.09 -4.05
C ILE A 130 4.27 3.01 -5.15
N VAL A 131 5.11 3.85 -5.75
CA VAL A 131 4.74 4.73 -6.87
C VAL A 131 4.21 3.93 -8.06
N SER A 132 4.90 2.85 -8.47
CA SER A 132 4.41 1.95 -9.53
C SER A 132 3.04 1.34 -9.23
N SER A 133 2.67 1.21 -7.95
CA SER A 133 1.40 0.60 -7.55
C SER A 133 0.23 1.60 -7.55
N ILE A 134 0.50 2.91 -7.52
CA ILE A 134 -0.55 3.94 -7.34
C ILE A 134 -0.64 4.97 -8.48
N TYR A 135 0.40 5.10 -9.32
CA TYR A 135 0.37 5.97 -10.50
C TYR A 135 0.04 5.20 -11.77
N LYS A 136 -0.63 5.89 -12.70
CA LYS A 136 -1.06 5.32 -13.97
C LYS A 136 0.12 4.80 -14.78
N GLY A 137 -0.03 3.58 -15.32
CA GLY A 137 0.95 2.98 -16.23
C GLY A 137 2.13 2.31 -15.54
N ASN A 138 2.05 2.08 -14.22
CA ASN A 138 3.07 1.38 -13.42
C ASN A 138 4.49 1.93 -13.68
N PRO A 139 4.71 3.24 -13.49
CA PRO A 139 5.96 3.88 -13.86
C PRO A 139 7.14 3.27 -13.11
N ASN A 140 8.25 3.10 -13.83
CA ASN A 140 9.53 2.76 -13.22
C ASN A 140 10.31 4.06 -13.01
N ILE A 141 10.35 4.52 -11.76
CA ILE A 141 11.09 5.73 -11.39
C ILE A 141 12.47 5.37 -10.85
N GLU A 142 13.46 6.20 -11.15
CA GLU A 142 14.80 6.09 -10.58
C GLU A 142 14.85 6.82 -9.24
N GLU A 143 15.84 6.45 -8.41
CA GLU A 143 16.06 7.09 -7.12
C GLU A 143 16.50 8.56 -7.32
N TYR A 144 16.12 9.43 -6.38
CA TYR A 144 16.59 10.83 -6.29
C TYR A 144 16.21 11.73 -7.49
N LYS A 145 15.06 11.48 -8.15
CA LYS A 145 14.57 12.27 -9.29
C LYS A 145 13.09 12.61 -9.18
N ASP A 146 12.72 13.75 -9.74
CA ASP A 146 11.32 14.17 -9.87
C ASP A 146 10.71 13.61 -11.16
N TYR A 147 9.45 13.18 -11.07
CA TYR A 147 8.72 12.61 -12.20
C TYR A 147 7.34 13.23 -12.36
N ASN A 148 7.04 13.74 -13.55
CA ASN A 148 5.68 14.13 -13.92
C ASN A 148 4.87 12.86 -14.23
N LEU A 149 3.98 12.50 -13.33
CA LEU A 149 3.18 11.28 -13.39
C LEU A 149 1.70 11.62 -13.23
N THR A 150 0.82 10.78 -13.75
CA THR A 150 -0.63 10.95 -13.53
C THR A 150 -1.08 9.98 -12.46
N TYR A 151 -1.50 10.50 -11.32
CA TYR A 151 -2.06 9.69 -10.24
C TYR A 151 -3.40 9.06 -10.67
N GLU A 152 -3.64 7.83 -10.24
CA GLU A 152 -4.89 7.12 -10.51
C GLU A 152 -5.79 7.13 -9.28
N ASN A 153 -6.88 7.91 -9.31
CA ASN A 153 -7.75 8.14 -8.14
C ASN A 153 -8.19 6.85 -7.43
N GLY A 154 -7.98 6.74 -6.12
CA GLY A 154 -8.41 5.61 -5.31
C GLY A 154 -7.42 4.43 -5.25
N THR A 155 -6.27 4.49 -5.91
CA THR A 155 -5.22 3.45 -5.79
C THR A 155 -4.44 3.59 -4.48
N ALA A 156 -4.24 4.80 -3.95
CA ALA A 156 -3.62 4.97 -2.64
C ALA A 156 -4.56 4.51 -1.52
N SER A 157 -5.81 4.98 -1.51
CA SER A 157 -6.80 4.55 -0.51
C SER A 157 -7.18 3.07 -0.59
N SER A 158 -7.04 2.42 -1.75
CA SER A 158 -7.23 0.96 -1.83
C SER A 158 -6.16 0.17 -1.06
N LEU A 159 -4.95 0.73 -0.90
CA LEU A 159 -3.89 0.21 -0.03
C LEU A 159 -4.05 0.71 1.42
N GLY A 160 -4.81 1.78 1.63
CA GLY A 160 -4.95 2.46 2.91
C GLY A 160 -3.94 3.58 3.14
N LEU A 161 -3.27 4.02 2.06
CA LEU A 161 -2.53 5.28 2.02
C LEU A 161 -3.49 6.47 1.84
N PRO A 162 -3.12 7.69 2.25
CA PRO A 162 -3.90 8.88 1.92
C PRO A 162 -3.94 9.13 0.42
N GLU A 163 -5.00 9.77 -0.06
CA GLU A 163 -5.01 10.30 -1.42
C GLU A 163 -4.05 11.52 -1.52
N PRO A 164 -3.32 11.70 -2.64
CA PRO A 164 -2.45 12.86 -2.83
C PRO A 164 -3.16 14.22 -2.59
N PRO A 165 -2.47 15.21 -1.99
CA PRO A 165 -1.06 15.19 -1.65
C PRO A 165 -0.75 14.53 -0.29
N PHE A 166 0.31 13.71 -0.24
CA PHE A 166 0.87 13.17 1.00
C PHE A 166 2.38 12.96 0.89
N THR A 167 3.04 12.64 2.01
CA THR A 167 4.50 12.49 2.08
C THR A 167 4.89 11.31 2.97
N LEU A 168 5.93 10.56 2.59
CA LEU A 168 6.47 9.43 3.36
C LEU A 168 7.96 9.60 3.64
N TRP A 169 8.37 9.45 4.89
CA TRP A 169 9.77 9.30 5.27
C TRP A 169 10.39 8.05 4.63
N THR A 170 11.65 8.17 4.23
CA THR A 170 12.50 7.01 3.92
C THR A 170 13.48 6.75 5.06
N GLY A 171 14.24 5.66 4.97
CA GLY A 171 15.34 5.37 5.89
C GLY A 171 16.61 6.15 5.60
N GLU A 172 16.63 7.00 4.57
CA GLU A 172 17.84 7.72 4.18
C GLU A 172 17.97 9.03 4.96
N GLU A 173 19.20 9.32 5.39
CA GLU A 173 19.54 10.54 6.10
C GLU A 173 20.79 11.20 5.51
N TYR A 174 20.86 12.51 5.64
CA TYR A 174 21.95 13.35 5.15
C TYR A 174 22.29 14.38 6.22
N VAL A 175 23.31 14.08 7.04
CA VAL A 175 23.90 14.99 8.07
C VAL A 175 22.92 16.07 8.57
N GLY A 176 22.03 15.70 9.50
CA GLY A 176 21.01 16.61 10.05
C GLY A 176 19.66 16.62 9.32
N LEU A 177 19.63 16.16 8.08
CA LEU A 177 18.42 16.05 7.26
C LEU A 177 17.97 14.59 7.13
N ALA A 178 16.69 14.41 6.83
CA ALA A 178 16.13 13.14 6.42
C ALA A 178 15.47 13.26 5.05
N VAL A 179 15.47 12.15 4.32
CA VAL A 179 14.84 12.04 3.00
C VAL A 179 13.39 11.63 3.16
N TYR A 180 12.52 12.21 2.35
CA TYR A 180 11.13 11.81 2.20
C TYR A 180 10.69 11.94 0.75
N GLU A 181 9.67 11.17 0.39
CA GLU A 181 9.02 11.26 -0.91
C GLU A 181 7.70 12.02 -0.78
N GLY A 182 7.46 12.96 -1.68
CA GLY A 182 6.17 13.64 -1.82
C GLY A 182 5.38 13.11 -3.01
N PHE A 183 4.11 12.83 -2.76
CA PHE A 183 3.17 12.26 -3.72
C PHE A 183 2.11 13.30 -4.05
N TRP A 184 2.10 13.84 -5.27
CA TRP A 184 1.08 14.77 -5.77
C TRP A 184 0.32 14.17 -6.95
N PRO A 185 -0.88 14.70 -7.30
CA PRO A 185 -1.64 14.19 -8.43
C PRO A 185 -0.90 14.17 -9.77
N THR A 186 0.04 15.10 -9.97
CA THR A 186 0.77 15.28 -11.23
C THR A 186 2.28 15.06 -11.13
N VAL A 187 2.81 14.85 -9.92
CA VAL A 187 4.25 14.76 -9.71
C VAL A 187 4.58 13.89 -8.50
N VAL A 188 5.68 13.17 -8.59
CA VAL A 188 6.35 12.53 -7.46
C VAL A 188 7.71 13.22 -7.31
N ARG A 189 8.07 13.60 -6.08
CA ARG A 189 9.31 14.31 -5.81
C ARG A 189 10.07 13.72 -4.65
N TRP A 190 11.36 13.59 -4.90
CA TRP A 190 12.36 13.35 -3.88
C TRP A 190 12.70 14.65 -3.17
N LEU A 191 12.63 14.66 -1.84
CA LEU A 191 12.88 15.85 -1.02
C LEU A 191 13.76 15.52 0.19
N THR A 192 14.39 16.57 0.71
CA THR A 192 15.07 16.54 2.02
C THR A 192 14.53 17.67 2.89
N ASN A 193 14.44 17.43 4.20
CA ASN A 193 14.05 18.45 5.16
C ASN A 193 14.66 18.16 6.53
N GLY A 194 14.60 19.15 7.42
CA GLY A 194 14.87 18.95 8.83
C GLY A 194 13.91 17.92 9.45
N ARG A 195 14.40 17.23 10.47
CA ARG A 195 13.73 16.08 11.10
C ARG A 195 12.62 16.45 12.09
N THR A 196 12.28 17.74 12.19
CA THR A 196 11.27 18.30 13.10
C THR A 196 9.85 18.30 12.52
N THR A 197 9.66 17.78 11.31
CA THR A 197 8.39 17.88 10.57
C THR A 197 7.39 16.80 10.96
N GLN A 198 6.34 17.17 11.68
CA GLN A 198 5.28 16.24 12.15
C GLN A 198 4.30 15.76 11.07
N VAL A 199 4.22 16.46 9.93
CA VAL A 199 3.22 16.18 8.89
C VAL A 199 3.65 15.09 7.90
N ILE A 200 4.88 14.59 8.01
CA ILE A 200 5.38 13.52 7.16
C ILE A 200 5.09 12.17 7.84
N GLN A 201 4.44 11.28 7.11
CA GLN A 201 4.07 9.96 7.59
C GLN A 201 5.23 8.97 7.41
N ALA A 202 5.13 7.82 8.07
CA ALA A 202 6.04 6.71 7.88
C ALA A 202 5.28 5.40 7.67
N VAL A 203 5.96 4.45 7.02
CA VAL A 203 5.55 3.05 6.88
C VAL A 203 6.78 2.19 7.15
N CYS A 204 6.60 1.00 7.73
CA CYS A 204 7.68 0.08 8.04
C CYS A 204 7.66 -1.12 7.09
N LYS A 205 8.84 -1.60 6.70
CA LYS A 205 9.01 -2.89 6.03
C LYS A 205 8.47 -4.03 6.91
N ASN A 206 7.89 -5.04 6.28
CA ASN A 206 7.42 -6.30 6.87
C ASN A 206 6.20 -6.22 7.82
N GLY A 207 5.64 -5.04 8.05
CA GLY A 207 4.59 -4.84 9.06
C GLY A 207 5.13 -5.04 10.48
N LEU A 208 4.58 -4.31 11.44
CA LEU A 208 4.93 -4.48 12.86
C LEU A 208 4.30 -5.74 13.45
#